data_AF-A0AAU9KCZ2-F1
#
_entry.id   AF-A0AAU9KCZ2-F1
#
_cell.length_a   1.000
_cell.length_b   1.000
_cell.length_c   1.000
_cell.angle_alpha   90.00
_cell.angle_beta   90.00
_cell.angle_gamma   90.00
#
_symmetry.space_group_name_H-M   'P 1'
#
loop_
_entity.id
_entity.type
_entity.pdbx_description
1 polymer ?
#
loop_
_entity_poly.entity_id
_entity_poly.type
_entity_poly.pdbx_seq_one_letter_code
_entity_poly.pdbx_strand_id
1 'polypeptide(L)'
;MSQKSLNNYEWSHIVFTLKIDSGYNIISSYINGLSDSSTMTGYGTFYDIGPHTTMAIGAQVSSSAVYNYYQGFIYTIQIFNAVKPISSLSITSCTESCSVCPISQICIPNCKIKEYWSGPAYNKCYSCNIKCKNSCRDWRNTCSLCDDLLCESCNDYSSCEACKENAANPDSCTCDDSYALDDTQSNTCIPIEPGGFKGEDGHSHKCPNLCISCESLTKCTACSSNASLKNDLCSCNLGYNGIESCSLVSFSAKLTVLADDSLYLTFSESLVKDLTTSDFVIIIGNRVEPSFKLEKISGICYYISLVITEEISQDTLVTIQFFNLPKLISVSNGILNSSEISASLNSYDPASYSTVTKSVSSKSQTASQSTVSVVASMSIINSSPSSLWSLMNTLQILSYMTLSGIPFSKKMRSFLNNLNSFSLLPNVFPYFIDKNKGNTPYSQAKEFGFDTDLILINQGNYFTLLLGSIAALPLILYFSRCSNRWIGKKFTKRLKDYQYAFYFRFLIQCYLELGAAACIGLTILELSNITRIANFALCLSLFILLIVTPGAYFMFSYKNKARIIAREKAFFASFFLWVSSR
;
A
#
# COMPACT_ATOMS: atom_id res chain seq x y z
N MET A 1 75.67 8.76 3.41
CA MET A 1 74.61 8.95 2.40
C MET A 1 73.91 7.63 2.23
N SER A 2 72.65 7.52 2.63
CA SER A 2 71.90 6.26 2.48
C SER A 2 71.66 6.01 0.98
N GLN A 3 72.23 4.94 0.43
CA GLN A 3 71.69 4.34 -0.80
C GLN A 3 70.21 4.07 -0.54
N LYS A 4 69.31 4.80 -1.21
CA LYS A 4 67.88 4.47 -1.14
C LYS A 4 67.66 3.29 -2.07
N SER A 5 67.37 2.14 -1.48
CA SER A 5 67.07 0.91 -2.21
C SER A 5 65.79 1.05 -3.02
N LEU A 6 65.82 0.64 -4.28
CA LEU A 6 64.62 0.39 -5.07
C LEU A 6 63.71 -0.59 -4.30
N ASN A 7 62.43 -0.24 -4.15
CA ASN A 7 61.44 -1.15 -3.58
C ASN A 7 60.92 -2.06 -4.69
N ASN A 8 61.17 -3.36 -4.58
CA ASN A 8 60.80 -4.35 -5.59
C ASN A 8 59.26 -4.55 -5.74
N TYR A 9 58.45 -3.90 -4.90
CA TYR A 9 56.99 -4.01 -4.90
C TYR A 9 56.28 -2.70 -5.24
N GLU A 10 57.02 -1.66 -5.64
CA GLU A 10 56.47 -0.35 -6.02
C GLU A 10 57.07 0.15 -7.33
N TRP A 11 56.30 0.95 -8.05
CA TRP A 11 56.81 1.66 -9.21
C TRP A 11 57.89 2.64 -8.79
N SER A 12 58.95 2.68 -9.58
CA SER A 12 60.05 3.63 -9.42
C SER A 12 60.28 4.37 -10.73
N HIS A 13 60.50 5.67 -10.63
CA HIS A 13 60.94 6.49 -11.76
C HIS A 13 62.45 6.68 -11.65
N ILE A 14 63.18 6.20 -12.65
CA ILE A 14 64.63 6.27 -12.72
C ILE A 14 65.01 7.20 -13.86
N VAL A 15 65.77 8.25 -13.55
CA VAL A 15 66.25 9.23 -14.54
C VAL A 15 67.77 9.21 -14.53
N PHE A 16 68.35 9.12 -15.72
CA PHE A 16 69.78 9.35 -15.93
C PHE A 16 69.95 10.62 -16.75
N THR A 17 70.83 11.52 -16.30
CA THR A 17 71.17 12.75 -17.02
C THR A 17 72.65 12.77 -17.31
N LEU A 18 73.02 13.19 -18.53
CA LEU A 18 74.39 13.53 -18.90
C LEU A 18 74.46 15.04 -19.13
N LYS A 19 75.27 15.75 -18.33
CA LYS A 19 75.55 17.18 -18.47
C LYS A 19 77.03 17.40 -18.73
N ILE A 20 77.39 18.30 -19.63
CA ILE A 20 78.77 18.79 -19.77
C ILE A 20 78.89 20.07 -18.95
N ASP A 21 79.79 20.10 -17.98
CA ASP A 21 80.05 21.26 -17.12
C ASP A 21 81.56 21.51 -17.05
N SER A 22 81.98 22.71 -17.44
CA SER A 22 83.41 23.10 -17.46
C SER A 22 84.32 22.09 -18.20
N GLY A 23 83.80 21.46 -19.26
CA GLY A 23 84.50 20.46 -20.07
C GLY A 23 84.49 19.03 -19.51
N TYR A 24 83.93 18.81 -18.31
CA TYR A 24 83.72 17.48 -17.74
C TYR A 24 82.33 16.95 -18.03
N ASN A 25 82.23 15.65 -18.26
CA ASN A 25 80.96 14.96 -18.35
C ASN A 25 80.49 14.57 -16.95
N ILE A 26 79.26 14.90 -16.62
CA ILE A 26 78.63 14.57 -15.34
C ILE A 26 77.43 13.67 -15.63
N ILE A 27 77.52 12.43 -15.19
CA ILE A 27 76.39 11.50 -15.17
C ILE A 27 75.74 11.62 -13.80
N SER A 28 74.44 11.91 -13.76
CA SER A 28 73.66 11.92 -12.52
C SER A 28 72.48 10.96 -12.63
N SER A 29 72.18 10.25 -11.55
CA SER A 29 71.00 9.41 -11.40
C SER A 29 70.03 10.03 -10.41
N TYR A 30 68.74 9.89 -10.71
CA TYR A 30 67.66 10.28 -9.82
C TYR A 30 66.66 9.13 -9.70
N ILE A 31 66.19 8.90 -8.48
CA ILE A 31 65.18 7.90 -8.15
C ILE A 31 64.00 8.62 -7.50
N ASN A 32 62.81 8.51 -8.09
CA ASN A 32 61.57 9.11 -7.61
C ASN A 32 61.70 10.62 -7.33
N GLY A 33 62.40 11.34 -8.21
CA GLY A 33 62.61 12.79 -8.08
C GLY A 33 63.78 13.21 -7.19
N LEU A 34 64.42 12.27 -6.47
CA LEU A 34 65.51 12.55 -5.55
C LEU A 34 66.86 12.18 -6.18
N SER A 35 67.89 13.02 -5.96
CA SER A 35 69.27 12.73 -6.39
C SER A 35 69.80 11.49 -5.67
N ASP A 36 70.34 10.55 -6.43
CA ASP A 36 70.90 9.30 -5.90
C ASP A 36 72.44 9.31 -6.00
N SER A 37 72.99 9.33 -7.22
CA SER A 37 74.43 9.37 -7.45
C SER A 37 74.82 10.38 -8.53
N SER A 38 76.04 10.90 -8.43
CA SER A 38 76.63 11.75 -9.47
C SER A 38 78.10 11.37 -9.64
N THR A 39 78.49 11.04 -10.87
CA THR A 39 79.85 10.64 -11.22
C THR A 39 80.36 11.52 -12.34
N MET A 40 81.54 12.10 -12.15
CA MET A 40 82.26 12.77 -13.22
C MET A 40 82.94 11.71 -14.09
N THR A 41 82.56 11.65 -15.35
CA THR A 41 83.29 10.92 -16.39
C THR A 41 84.25 11.89 -17.08
N GLY A 42 85.33 11.37 -17.68
CA GLY A 42 86.49 12.16 -18.10
C GLY A 42 86.22 13.42 -18.93
N TYR A 43 87.26 14.25 -19.10
CA TYR A 43 87.20 15.51 -19.84
C TYR A 43 86.96 15.29 -21.34
N GLY A 44 86.10 16.11 -21.97
CA GLY A 44 85.83 16.10 -23.42
C GLY A 44 84.41 15.67 -23.79
N THR A 45 84.14 15.48 -25.09
CA THR A 45 82.86 14.99 -25.61
C THR A 45 82.94 13.49 -25.90
N PHE A 46 81.90 12.74 -25.55
CA PHE A 46 81.78 11.34 -25.99
C PHE A 46 81.48 11.30 -27.48
N TYR A 47 82.31 10.57 -28.22
CA TYR A 47 82.09 10.28 -29.63
C TYR A 47 81.86 8.80 -29.82
N ASP A 48 80.70 8.47 -30.35
CA ASP A 48 80.35 7.10 -30.72
C ASP A 48 80.74 6.85 -32.19
N ILE A 49 82.02 6.51 -32.42
CA ILE A 49 82.61 6.37 -33.78
C ILE A 49 82.92 4.91 -34.13
N GLY A 50 82.63 3.95 -33.23
CA GLY A 50 82.96 2.55 -33.42
C GLY A 50 81.80 1.77 -34.06
N PRO A 51 82.05 0.83 -35.01
CA PRO A 51 80.99 0.03 -35.64
C PRO A 51 80.30 -0.98 -34.70
N HIS A 52 80.70 -1.06 -33.41
CA HIS A 52 80.26 -2.07 -32.45
C HIS A 52 79.97 -1.51 -31.05
N THR A 53 79.48 -0.29 -30.94
CA THR A 53 79.03 0.28 -29.67
C THR A 53 77.60 -0.18 -29.37
N THR A 54 77.45 -1.00 -28.33
CA THR A 54 76.15 -1.47 -27.85
C THR A 54 75.83 -0.81 -26.52
N MET A 55 74.71 -0.08 -26.47
CA MET A 55 74.10 0.36 -25.22
C MET A 55 72.91 -0.54 -24.89
N ALA A 56 72.91 -1.14 -23.71
CA ALA A 56 71.76 -1.88 -23.20
C ALA A 56 71.24 -1.22 -21.93
N ILE A 57 69.91 -1.08 -21.83
CA ILE A 57 69.22 -0.67 -20.62
C ILE A 57 68.50 -1.90 -20.08
N GLY A 58 68.78 -2.27 -18.83
CA GLY A 58 68.16 -3.43 -18.20
C GLY A 58 68.71 -4.78 -18.66
N ALA A 59 69.95 -4.85 -19.16
CA ALA A 59 70.64 -6.12 -19.40
C ALA A 59 72.15 -5.96 -19.24
N GLN A 60 72.87 -7.05 -19.01
CA GLN A 60 74.33 -7.07 -18.99
C GLN A 60 74.88 -7.34 -20.38
N VAL A 61 75.91 -6.59 -20.77
CA VAL A 61 76.56 -6.70 -22.08
C VAL A 61 77.96 -7.28 -21.88
N SER A 62 78.26 -8.36 -22.59
CA SER A 62 79.64 -8.84 -22.82
C SER A 62 80.09 -8.48 -24.23
N SER A 63 81.35 -8.76 -24.56
CA SER A 63 81.92 -8.51 -25.89
C SER A 63 81.20 -9.20 -27.06
N SER A 64 80.34 -10.18 -26.79
CA SER A 64 79.66 -10.97 -27.84
C SER A 64 78.19 -11.32 -27.54
N ALA A 65 77.64 -10.96 -26.39
CA ALA A 65 76.27 -11.30 -26.03
C ALA A 65 75.65 -10.33 -25.03
N VAL A 66 74.31 -10.32 -25.00
CA VAL A 66 73.51 -9.66 -23.97
C VAL A 66 72.84 -10.74 -23.12
N TYR A 67 72.97 -10.66 -21.80
CA TYR A 67 72.49 -11.65 -20.83
C TYR A 67 71.95 -10.95 -19.57
N ASN A 68 71.33 -11.72 -18.67
CA ASN A 68 70.73 -11.19 -17.44
C ASN A 68 69.75 -10.02 -17.70
N TYR A 69 68.77 -10.26 -18.57
CA TYR A 69 67.71 -9.32 -18.89
C TYR A 69 66.85 -9.01 -17.66
N TYR A 70 66.47 -7.74 -17.53
CA TYR A 70 65.52 -7.26 -16.54
C TYR A 70 64.20 -8.00 -16.71
N GLN A 71 63.69 -8.53 -15.60
CA GLN A 71 62.40 -9.18 -15.53
C GLN A 71 61.48 -8.35 -14.65
N GLY A 72 60.55 -7.65 -15.29
CA GLY A 72 59.60 -6.79 -14.61
C GLY A 72 58.85 -5.94 -15.62
N PHE A 73 57.99 -5.06 -15.12
CA PHE A 73 57.22 -4.17 -15.97
C PHE A 73 57.95 -2.87 -16.24
N ILE A 74 57.78 -2.35 -17.45
CA ILE A 74 58.24 -1.03 -17.87
C ILE A 74 57.01 -0.28 -18.35
N TYR A 75 56.61 0.76 -17.62
CA TYR A 75 55.45 1.56 -18.00
C TYR A 75 55.78 2.56 -19.12
N THR A 76 56.95 3.18 -19.06
CA THR A 76 57.39 4.16 -20.07
C THR A 76 58.91 4.21 -20.14
N ILE A 77 59.44 4.45 -21.35
CA ILE A 77 60.83 4.81 -21.62
C ILE A 77 60.82 6.11 -22.40
N GLN A 78 61.56 7.10 -21.91
CA GLN A 78 61.66 8.42 -22.53
C GLN A 78 63.12 8.80 -22.68
N ILE A 79 63.50 9.24 -23.88
CA ILE A 79 64.85 9.69 -24.20
C ILE A 79 64.77 11.12 -24.70
N PHE A 80 65.57 12.01 -24.10
CA PHE A 80 65.60 13.42 -24.43
C PHE A 80 67.01 13.82 -24.88
N ASN A 81 67.09 14.71 -25.87
CA ASN A 81 68.33 15.32 -26.32
C ASN A 81 68.75 16.56 -25.50
N ALA A 82 67.97 16.91 -24.47
CA ALA A 82 68.23 18.00 -23.55
C ALA A 82 67.78 17.62 -22.14
N VAL A 83 68.47 18.14 -21.12
CA VAL A 83 68.11 17.90 -19.72
C VAL A 83 66.71 18.46 -19.45
N LYS A 84 65.81 17.61 -18.94
CA LYS A 84 64.47 17.99 -18.51
C LYS A 84 64.42 18.14 -17.00
N PRO A 85 63.65 19.11 -16.47
CA PRO A 85 63.34 19.15 -15.04
C PRO A 85 62.67 17.84 -14.62
N ILE A 86 63.13 17.20 -13.54
CA ILE A 86 62.57 15.90 -13.12
C ILE A 86 61.09 16.02 -12.72
N SER A 87 60.71 17.17 -12.17
CA SER A 87 59.32 17.51 -11.85
C SER A 87 58.40 17.59 -13.08
N SER A 88 58.96 17.72 -14.29
CA SER A 88 58.20 17.67 -15.54
C SER A 88 58.12 16.26 -16.13
N LEU A 89 58.63 15.24 -15.45
CA LEU A 89 58.63 13.84 -15.88
C LEU A 89 57.81 12.97 -14.93
N SER A 90 57.89 13.22 -13.63
CA SER A 90 57.14 12.52 -12.59
C SER A 90 56.87 13.42 -11.40
N ILE A 91 55.84 13.11 -10.61
CA ILE A 91 55.58 13.79 -9.34
C ILE A 91 55.48 12.78 -8.19
N THR A 92 55.71 13.25 -6.97
CA THR A 92 55.58 12.48 -5.73
C THR A 92 54.29 12.79 -4.97
N SER A 93 53.54 13.82 -5.38
CA SER A 93 52.25 14.21 -4.83
C SER A 93 51.12 13.60 -5.66
N CYS A 94 50.97 12.28 -5.58
CA CYS A 94 50.00 11.53 -6.36
C CYS A 94 48.59 11.61 -5.76
N THR A 95 47.56 11.33 -6.56
CA THR A 95 46.17 11.30 -6.08
C THR A 95 45.95 10.23 -5.03
N GLU A 96 46.71 9.14 -5.11
CA GLU A 96 46.76 8.07 -4.11
C GLU A 96 48.14 8.05 -3.44
N SER A 97 48.29 7.27 -2.37
CA SER A 97 49.51 7.24 -1.54
C SER A 97 50.70 6.49 -2.17
N CYS A 98 50.77 6.38 -3.50
CA CYS A 98 51.91 5.76 -4.16
C CYS A 98 53.14 6.69 -4.12
N SER A 99 54.33 6.08 -4.10
CA SER A 99 55.61 6.79 -3.97
C SER A 99 55.93 7.74 -5.13
N VAL A 100 55.46 7.40 -6.34
CA VAL A 100 55.67 8.18 -7.57
C VAL A 100 54.57 7.86 -8.59
N CYS A 101 54.19 8.85 -9.39
CA CYS A 101 53.22 8.69 -10.48
C CYS A 101 53.59 9.58 -11.68
N PRO A 102 53.02 9.29 -12.87
CA PRO A 102 53.07 10.19 -14.01
C PRO A 102 52.47 11.57 -13.69
N ILE A 103 52.69 12.53 -14.59
CA ILE A 103 52.20 13.92 -14.47
C ILE A 103 50.66 13.99 -14.37
N SER A 104 49.95 12.97 -14.86
CA SER A 104 48.50 12.82 -14.69
C SER A 104 48.06 12.67 -13.24
N GLN A 105 49.01 12.49 -12.31
CA GLN A 105 48.81 12.26 -10.87
C GLN A 105 48.19 10.91 -10.51
N ILE A 106 47.84 10.09 -11.50
CA ILE A 106 47.22 8.77 -11.33
C ILE A 106 48.31 7.74 -11.06
N CYS A 107 48.18 6.99 -9.97
CA CYS A 107 49.10 5.91 -9.63
C CYS A 107 48.99 4.75 -10.63
N ILE A 108 50.14 4.20 -11.03
CA ILE A 108 50.18 3.03 -11.91
C ILE A 108 49.84 1.79 -11.05
N PRO A 109 48.94 0.89 -11.49
CA PRO A 109 48.62 -0.32 -10.74
C PRO A 109 49.86 -1.16 -10.45
N ASN A 110 50.05 -1.61 -9.21
CA ASN A 110 51.25 -2.37 -8.80
C ASN A 110 51.01 -3.90 -8.72
N CYS A 111 50.07 -4.40 -9.52
CA CYS A 111 49.74 -5.82 -9.56
C CYS A 111 50.88 -6.64 -10.17
N LYS A 112 51.13 -7.83 -9.60
CA LYS A 112 52.13 -8.76 -10.14
C LYS A 112 51.63 -9.39 -11.44
N ILE A 113 52.52 -10.02 -12.19
CA ILE A 113 52.20 -10.70 -13.47
C ILE A 113 51.10 -11.77 -13.36
N LYS A 114 50.92 -12.36 -12.18
CA LYS A 114 49.85 -13.35 -11.88
C LYS A 114 48.66 -12.73 -11.12
N GLU A 115 48.54 -11.42 -11.15
CA GLU A 115 47.45 -10.67 -10.54
C GLU A 115 46.86 -9.72 -11.58
N TYR A 116 45.59 -9.35 -11.39
CA TYR A 116 44.92 -8.33 -12.19
C TYR A 116 44.43 -7.18 -11.30
N TRP A 117 44.31 -6.00 -11.89
CA TRP A 117 43.82 -4.81 -11.22
C TRP A 117 42.30 -4.71 -11.34
N SER A 118 41.61 -4.55 -10.21
CA SER A 118 40.14 -4.42 -10.19
C SER A 118 39.65 -3.00 -9.87
N GLY A 119 40.56 -2.09 -9.53
CA GLY A 119 40.25 -0.67 -9.27
C GLY A 119 39.27 -0.38 -8.12
N PRO A 120 39.12 0.90 -7.74
CA PRO A 120 39.85 2.04 -8.30
C PRO A 120 41.26 2.21 -7.71
N ALA A 121 41.55 1.69 -6.52
CA ALA A 121 42.85 1.86 -5.88
C ALA A 121 43.98 1.13 -6.62
N TYR A 122 45.15 1.74 -6.74
CA TYR A 122 46.31 1.23 -7.51
C TYR A 122 46.82 -0.13 -7.01
N ASN A 123 46.59 -0.43 -5.73
CA ASN A 123 47.02 -1.66 -5.06
C ASN A 123 45.92 -2.70 -4.88
N LYS A 124 44.76 -2.51 -5.53
CA LYS A 124 43.66 -3.47 -5.47
C LYS A 124 43.84 -4.58 -6.52
N CYS A 125 44.74 -5.48 -6.19
CA CYS A 125 45.17 -6.58 -7.04
C CYS A 125 44.60 -7.91 -6.54
N TYR A 126 44.17 -8.75 -7.46
CA TYR A 126 43.64 -10.08 -7.17
C TYR A 126 44.37 -11.13 -7.98
N SER A 127 44.60 -12.30 -7.39
CA SER A 127 45.24 -13.42 -8.08
C SER A 127 44.42 -13.86 -9.29
N CYS A 128 45.13 -14.15 -10.38
CA CYS A 128 44.55 -14.81 -11.54
C CYS A 128 43.96 -16.17 -11.18
N ASN A 129 43.00 -16.62 -11.99
CA ASN A 129 42.50 -17.98 -11.92
C ASN A 129 43.63 -19.00 -12.07
N ILE A 130 43.58 -20.11 -11.32
CA ILE A 130 44.61 -21.15 -11.31
C ILE A 130 44.86 -21.78 -12.70
N LYS A 131 43.88 -21.70 -13.62
CA LYS A 131 44.02 -22.14 -15.01
C LYS A 131 45.00 -21.27 -15.81
N CYS A 132 45.18 -20.01 -15.42
CA CYS A 132 46.05 -19.07 -16.10
C CYS A 132 47.46 -19.13 -15.52
N LYS A 133 48.36 -19.85 -16.22
CA LYS A 133 49.73 -20.10 -15.76
C LYS A 133 50.62 -18.85 -15.79
N ASN A 134 50.37 -17.94 -16.73
CA ASN A 134 51.24 -16.81 -17.03
C ASN A 134 50.67 -15.48 -16.53
N SER A 135 49.48 -15.11 -16.99
CA SER A 135 48.79 -13.86 -16.67
C SER A 135 47.29 -13.96 -16.96
N CYS A 136 46.52 -12.98 -16.51
CA CYS A 136 45.10 -12.85 -16.78
C CYS A 136 44.72 -11.37 -16.86
N ARG A 137 43.60 -11.08 -17.53
CA ARG A 137 42.98 -9.76 -17.53
C ARG A 137 42.14 -9.52 -16.28
N ASP A 138 41.47 -10.56 -15.79
CA ASP A 138 40.53 -10.49 -14.67
C ASP A 138 40.32 -11.86 -13.99
N TRP A 139 39.28 -11.97 -13.16
CA TRP A 139 38.96 -13.14 -12.35
C TRP A 139 38.41 -14.35 -13.13
N ARG A 140 37.96 -14.15 -14.37
CA ARG A 140 37.25 -15.16 -15.15
C ARG A 140 38.16 -16.33 -15.51
N ASN A 141 37.56 -17.41 -16.00
CA ASN A 141 38.27 -18.63 -16.37
C ASN A 141 39.06 -18.51 -17.70
N THR A 142 39.11 -17.32 -18.29
CA THR A 142 39.74 -17.04 -19.58
C THR A 142 41.12 -16.40 -19.39
N CYS A 143 42.13 -16.96 -20.03
CA CYS A 143 43.50 -16.44 -19.96
C CYS A 143 43.88 -15.52 -21.14
N SER A 144 42.89 -15.17 -21.96
CA SER A 144 43.06 -14.20 -23.04
C SER A 144 43.33 -12.81 -22.45
N LEU A 145 44.27 -12.09 -23.08
CA LEU A 145 44.63 -10.71 -22.73
C LEU A 145 44.03 -9.69 -23.71
N CYS A 146 43.22 -10.15 -24.67
CA CYS A 146 42.58 -9.31 -25.65
C CYS A 146 41.57 -8.36 -25.01
N ASP A 147 41.41 -7.17 -25.61
CA ASP A 147 40.46 -6.16 -25.15
C ASP A 147 39.01 -6.59 -25.36
N ASP A 148 38.74 -7.32 -26.44
CA ASP A 148 37.44 -7.95 -26.68
C ASP A 148 37.34 -9.28 -25.92
N LEU A 149 36.25 -9.44 -25.16
CA LEU A 149 35.99 -10.60 -24.31
C LEU A 149 35.59 -11.86 -25.09
N LEU A 150 35.03 -11.69 -26.28
CA LEU A 150 34.70 -12.75 -27.21
C LEU A 150 35.85 -13.08 -28.16
N CYS A 151 36.97 -12.36 -28.06
CA CYS A 151 38.18 -12.67 -28.80
C CYS A 151 38.94 -13.85 -28.17
N GLU A 152 39.22 -14.87 -28.99
CA GLU A 152 40.01 -16.04 -28.60
C GLU A 152 41.51 -15.75 -28.68
N SER A 153 41.97 -15.12 -29.76
CA SER A 153 43.38 -14.75 -29.97
C SER A 153 43.52 -13.38 -30.63
N CYS A 154 44.53 -12.64 -30.19
CA CYS A 154 44.88 -11.32 -30.70
C CYS A 154 46.41 -11.16 -30.73
N ASN A 155 46.94 -10.54 -31.79
CA ASN A 155 48.36 -10.25 -31.92
C ASN A 155 48.79 -9.01 -31.11
N ASP A 156 47.87 -8.06 -30.97
CA ASP A 156 48.00 -6.91 -30.10
C ASP A 156 46.78 -6.83 -29.17
N TYR A 157 46.82 -5.92 -28.19
CA TYR A 157 45.74 -5.82 -27.19
C TYR A 157 44.37 -5.56 -27.82
N SER A 158 44.31 -4.89 -28.98
CA SER A 158 43.12 -4.29 -29.58
C SER A 158 42.61 -4.99 -30.85
N SER A 159 43.43 -5.76 -31.54
CA SER A 159 43.09 -6.40 -32.82
C SER A 159 42.84 -7.90 -32.63
N CYS A 160 41.59 -8.32 -32.77
CA CYS A 160 41.22 -9.72 -32.69
C CYS A 160 41.49 -10.45 -34.01
N GLU A 161 42.11 -11.63 -33.92
CA GLU A 161 42.35 -12.50 -35.08
C GLU A 161 41.23 -13.53 -35.27
N ALA A 162 40.74 -14.07 -34.16
CA ALA A 162 39.73 -15.11 -34.14
C ALA A 162 38.77 -14.92 -32.97
N CYS A 163 37.47 -14.92 -33.27
CA CYS A 163 36.42 -14.93 -32.28
C CYS A 163 36.23 -16.35 -31.71
N LYS A 164 35.76 -16.43 -30.47
CA LYS A 164 35.34 -17.69 -29.85
C LYS A 164 34.18 -18.33 -30.60
N GLU A 165 33.92 -19.61 -30.29
CA GLU A 165 32.80 -20.38 -30.84
C GLU A 165 31.45 -19.65 -30.70
N ASN A 166 30.65 -19.67 -31.78
CA ASN A 166 29.35 -18.99 -31.90
C ASN A 166 29.42 -17.46 -31.83
N ALA A 167 30.59 -16.88 -32.07
CA ALA A 167 30.79 -15.46 -32.31
C ALA A 167 31.46 -15.22 -33.66
N ALA A 168 31.14 -14.08 -34.28
CA ALA A 168 31.68 -13.66 -35.57
C ALA A 168 32.07 -12.18 -35.54
N ASN A 169 32.63 -11.70 -36.66
CA ASN A 169 33.11 -10.34 -36.89
C ASN A 169 34.43 -10.00 -36.14
N PRO A 170 35.61 -10.31 -36.71
CA PRO A 170 36.92 -10.12 -36.05
C PRO A 170 37.22 -8.67 -35.66
N ASP A 171 36.60 -7.67 -36.29
CA ASP A 171 36.77 -6.26 -35.90
C ASP A 171 36.05 -5.92 -34.59
N SER A 172 35.04 -6.70 -34.20
CA SER A 172 34.27 -6.58 -32.96
C SER A 172 33.45 -7.86 -32.79
N CYS A 173 33.98 -8.82 -32.03
CA CYS A 173 33.38 -10.14 -31.91
C CYS A 173 32.00 -10.04 -31.25
N THR A 174 30.98 -10.53 -31.95
CA THR A 174 29.60 -10.56 -31.45
C THR A 174 29.00 -11.95 -31.61
N CYS A 175 28.18 -12.35 -30.64
CA CYS A 175 27.48 -13.63 -30.72
C CYS A 175 26.54 -13.68 -31.94
N ASP A 176 26.51 -14.85 -32.59
CA ASP A 176 25.60 -15.15 -33.69
C ASP A 176 24.12 -15.01 -33.25
N ASP A 177 23.17 -14.97 -34.20
CA ASP A 177 21.76 -14.65 -33.90
C ASP A 177 21.05 -15.63 -32.97
N SER A 178 21.46 -16.90 -32.98
CA SER A 178 20.90 -17.94 -32.10
C SER A 178 21.55 -18.00 -30.71
N TYR A 179 22.53 -17.13 -30.44
CA TYR A 179 23.34 -17.16 -29.22
C TYR A 179 23.38 -15.80 -28.55
N ALA A 180 23.51 -15.80 -27.23
CA ALA A 180 23.62 -14.61 -26.42
C ALA A 180 24.91 -14.64 -25.58
N LEU A 181 25.40 -13.46 -25.24
CA LEU A 181 26.57 -13.27 -24.40
C LEU A 181 26.28 -13.73 -22.97
N ASP A 182 27.14 -14.59 -22.45
CA ASP A 182 27.25 -14.92 -21.03
C ASP A 182 28.60 -14.44 -20.49
N ASP A 183 28.59 -13.31 -19.78
CA ASP A 183 29.76 -12.68 -19.19
C ASP A 183 30.09 -13.18 -17.77
N THR A 184 29.31 -14.12 -17.24
CA THR A 184 29.36 -14.48 -15.82
C THR A 184 30.56 -15.35 -15.45
N GLN A 185 31.12 -16.17 -16.34
CA GLN A 185 32.29 -17.02 -16.02
C GLN A 185 33.29 -17.23 -17.16
N SER A 186 32.83 -17.30 -18.42
CA SER A 186 33.64 -17.68 -19.57
C SER A 186 33.65 -16.69 -20.73
N ASN A 187 32.78 -15.65 -20.69
CA ASN A 187 32.54 -14.75 -21.82
C ASN A 187 32.37 -15.55 -23.11
N THR A 188 31.29 -16.32 -23.15
CA THR A 188 30.98 -17.24 -24.24
C THR A 188 29.60 -16.96 -24.75
N CYS A 189 29.35 -17.34 -26.00
CA CYS A 189 28.04 -17.26 -26.60
C CYS A 189 27.27 -18.55 -26.28
N ILE A 190 26.20 -18.43 -25.51
CA ILE A 190 25.34 -19.55 -25.10
C ILE A 190 24.06 -19.56 -25.94
N PRO A 191 23.49 -20.74 -26.27
CA PRO A 191 22.26 -20.81 -27.05
C PRO A 191 21.10 -20.16 -26.28
N ILE A 192 20.26 -19.42 -26.98
CA ILE A 192 19.07 -18.78 -26.40
C ILE A 192 18.06 -19.88 -26.04
N GLU A 193 17.63 -19.90 -24.78
CA GLU A 193 16.63 -20.87 -24.32
C GLU A 193 15.27 -20.66 -25.01
N PRO A 194 14.43 -21.71 -25.15
CA PRO A 194 13.07 -21.57 -25.65
C PRO A 194 12.27 -20.54 -24.85
N GLY A 195 11.62 -19.60 -25.54
CA GLY A 195 10.95 -18.47 -24.89
C GLY A 195 11.88 -17.34 -24.48
N GLY A 196 13.12 -17.31 -24.98
CA GLY A 196 14.03 -16.18 -24.87
C GLY A 196 14.32 -15.50 -26.21
N PHE A 197 14.96 -14.34 -26.15
CA PHE A 197 15.45 -13.58 -27.31
C PHE A 197 16.79 -12.90 -26.98
N LYS A 198 17.55 -12.49 -28.01
CA LYS A 198 18.78 -11.70 -27.88
C LYS A 198 18.43 -10.22 -27.75
N GLY A 199 18.78 -9.61 -26.62
CA GLY A 199 18.60 -8.18 -26.40
C GLY A 199 19.59 -7.35 -27.22
N GLU A 200 19.36 -6.03 -27.27
CA GLU A 200 20.31 -5.08 -27.87
C GLU A 200 21.66 -5.06 -27.15
N ASP A 201 21.67 -5.43 -25.87
CA ASP A 201 22.86 -5.64 -25.05
C ASP A 201 23.61 -6.94 -25.37
N GLY A 202 23.13 -7.74 -26.33
CA GLY A 202 23.68 -9.03 -26.70
C GLY A 202 23.37 -10.16 -25.73
N HIS A 203 22.65 -9.91 -24.63
CA HIS A 203 22.34 -10.90 -23.60
C HIS A 203 21.01 -11.62 -23.87
N SER A 204 20.80 -12.76 -23.21
CA SER A 204 19.55 -13.51 -23.34
C SER A 204 18.51 -12.96 -22.36
N HIS A 205 17.35 -12.59 -22.89
CA HIS A 205 16.21 -12.12 -22.12
C HIS A 205 15.04 -13.07 -22.29
N LYS A 206 14.24 -13.24 -21.23
CA LYS A 206 13.00 -14.02 -21.30
C LYS A 206 11.90 -13.21 -21.98
N CYS A 207 11.10 -13.88 -22.79
CA CYS A 207 9.93 -13.27 -23.39
C CYS A 207 8.90 -12.84 -22.34
N PRO A 208 8.08 -11.84 -22.67
CA PRO A 208 6.96 -11.42 -21.83
C PRO A 208 5.99 -12.56 -21.52
N ASN A 209 5.20 -12.37 -20.46
CA ASN A 209 4.17 -13.31 -20.06
C ASN A 209 3.21 -13.65 -21.22
N LEU A 210 2.80 -14.93 -21.30
CA LEU A 210 1.98 -15.53 -22.38
C LEU A 210 2.66 -15.60 -23.76
N CYS A 211 3.91 -15.16 -23.92
CA CYS A 211 4.67 -15.31 -25.16
C CYS A 211 5.48 -16.59 -25.19
N ILE A 212 5.31 -17.39 -26.25
CA ILE A 212 6.19 -18.53 -26.55
C ILE A 212 7.44 -18.05 -27.31
N SER A 213 7.30 -17.03 -28.15
CA SER A 213 8.41 -16.41 -28.88
C SER A 213 8.19 -14.90 -29.04
N CYS A 214 9.27 -14.13 -29.02
CA CYS A 214 9.23 -12.67 -29.08
C CYS A 214 10.50 -12.12 -29.75
N GLU A 215 10.39 -10.89 -30.26
CA GLU A 215 11.54 -10.12 -30.78
C GLU A 215 12.06 -9.12 -29.75
N SER A 216 11.19 -8.69 -28.82
CA SER A 216 11.52 -7.78 -27.73
C SER A 216 10.52 -7.92 -26.58
N LEU A 217 10.77 -7.21 -25.49
CA LEU A 217 9.84 -7.13 -24.34
C LEU A 217 8.48 -6.49 -24.71
N THR A 218 8.37 -5.84 -25.86
CA THR A 218 7.15 -5.17 -26.32
C THR A 218 6.56 -5.80 -27.58
N LYS A 219 7.22 -6.82 -28.16
CA LYS A 219 6.79 -7.43 -29.42
C LYS A 219 6.91 -8.94 -29.39
N CYS A 220 5.76 -9.58 -29.35
CA CYS A 220 5.58 -11.00 -29.36
C CYS A 220 5.29 -11.52 -30.77
N THR A 221 5.80 -12.70 -31.11
CA THR A 221 5.56 -13.33 -32.42
C THR A 221 4.66 -14.56 -32.32
N ALA A 222 4.63 -15.24 -31.17
CA ALA A 222 3.72 -16.35 -30.92
C ALA A 222 3.24 -16.39 -29.46
N CYS A 223 1.94 -16.65 -29.28
CA CYS A 223 1.29 -16.70 -27.97
C CYS A 223 1.07 -18.13 -27.47
N SER A 224 0.96 -18.27 -26.14
CA SER A 224 0.54 -19.49 -25.46
C SER A 224 -0.86 -19.93 -25.89
N SER A 225 -1.23 -21.17 -25.58
CA SER A 225 -2.58 -21.68 -25.82
C SER A 225 -3.65 -20.78 -25.18
N ASN A 226 -4.77 -20.60 -25.89
CA ASN A 226 -5.88 -19.73 -25.50
C ASN A 226 -5.51 -18.24 -25.31
N ALA A 227 -4.39 -17.79 -25.86
CA ALA A 227 -4.04 -16.38 -25.98
C ALA A 227 -3.94 -15.96 -27.46
N SER A 228 -4.12 -14.67 -27.72
CA SER A 228 -3.97 -14.05 -29.04
C SER A 228 -3.24 -12.72 -28.95
N LEU A 229 -2.58 -12.36 -30.06
CA LEU A 229 -1.84 -11.12 -30.18
C LEU A 229 -2.82 -9.93 -30.19
N LYS A 230 -2.66 -9.02 -29.24
CA LYS A 230 -3.32 -7.71 -29.18
C LYS A 230 -2.26 -6.64 -28.95
N ASN A 231 -2.10 -5.72 -29.89
CA ASN A 231 -1.10 -4.66 -29.85
C ASN A 231 0.31 -5.20 -29.58
N ASP A 232 0.74 -6.17 -30.39
CA ASP A 232 2.05 -6.83 -30.30
C ASP A 232 2.35 -7.60 -28.99
N LEU A 233 1.38 -7.71 -28.08
CA LEU A 233 1.49 -8.51 -26.85
C LEU A 233 0.41 -9.58 -26.78
N CYS A 234 0.70 -10.67 -26.08
CA CYS A 234 -0.27 -11.76 -25.91
C CYS A 234 -1.26 -11.43 -24.80
N SER A 235 -2.54 -11.68 -25.08
CA SER A 235 -3.63 -11.55 -24.12
C SER A 235 -4.55 -12.77 -24.21
N CYS A 236 -5.10 -13.20 -23.07
CA CYS A 236 -6.03 -14.31 -23.07
C CYS A 236 -7.26 -14.04 -23.95
N ASN A 237 -7.70 -15.08 -24.64
CA ASN A 237 -8.92 -15.08 -25.44
C ASN A 237 -10.15 -14.95 -24.53
N LEU A 238 -11.29 -14.56 -25.11
CA LEU A 238 -12.56 -14.45 -24.37
C LEU A 238 -12.90 -15.77 -23.66
N GLY A 239 -13.30 -15.70 -22.38
CA GLY A 239 -13.57 -16.88 -21.56
C GLY A 239 -12.33 -17.49 -20.89
N TYR A 240 -11.16 -16.87 -21.06
CA TYR A 240 -9.92 -17.29 -20.43
C TYR A 240 -9.24 -16.15 -19.68
N ASN A 241 -8.55 -16.47 -18.59
CA ASN A 241 -7.79 -15.51 -17.80
C ASN A 241 -6.52 -16.16 -17.19
N GLY A 242 -5.49 -15.34 -17.00
CA GLY A 242 -4.25 -15.71 -16.34
C GLY A 242 -3.04 -14.91 -16.84
N ILE A 243 -1.92 -15.09 -16.14
CA ILE A 243 -0.68 -14.34 -16.38
C ILE A 243 0.36 -15.21 -17.09
N GLU A 244 0.62 -16.43 -16.60
CA GLU A 244 1.57 -17.35 -17.24
C GLU A 244 0.88 -18.32 -18.21
N SER A 245 -0.39 -18.62 -17.96
CA SER A 245 -1.22 -19.47 -18.80
C SER A 245 -2.68 -19.02 -18.74
N CYS A 246 -3.42 -19.22 -19.82
CA CYS A 246 -4.81 -18.82 -19.93
C CYS A 246 -5.73 -19.98 -19.52
N SER A 247 -6.35 -19.85 -18.35
CA SER A 247 -7.29 -20.83 -17.79
C SER A 247 -8.75 -20.45 -18.06
N LEU A 248 -9.63 -21.44 -18.24
CA LEU A 248 -11.05 -21.19 -18.50
C LEU A 248 -11.70 -20.52 -17.28
N VAL A 249 -12.43 -19.44 -17.51
CA VAL A 249 -13.16 -18.71 -16.47
C VAL A 249 -14.63 -18.60 -16.85
N SER A 250 -15.49 -18.94 -15.90
CA SER A 250 -16.92 -18.76 -16.04
C SER A 250 -17.56 -18.29 -14.75
N PHE A 251 -18.68 -17.60 -14.88
CA PHE A 251 -19.44 -17.05 -13.77
C PHE A 251 -20.90 -17.48 -13.86
N SER A 252 -21.64 -17.38 -12.76
CA SER A 252 -23.05 -17.76 -12.69
C SER A 252 -23.91 -16.57 -12.31
N ALA A 253 -25.21 -16.70 -12.56
CA ALA A 253 -26.19 -15.79 -12.00
C ALA A 253 -27.24 -16.54 -11.18
N LYS A 254 -27.87 -15.80 -10.28
CA LYS A 254 -28.88 -16.28 -9.35
C LYS A 254 -30.02 -15.27 -9.31
N LEU A 255 -31.25 -15.79 -9.39
CA LEU A 255 -32.46 -15.01 -9.25
C LEU A 255 -33.06 -15.21 -7.85
N THR A 256 -33.41 -14.11 -7.17
CA THR A 256 -34.05 -14.13 -5.85
C THR A 256 -35.34 -13.32 -5.91
N VAL A 257 -36.44 -13.90 -5.42
CA VAL A 257 -37.76 -13.25 -5.39
C VAL A 257 -38.00 -12.63 -4.02
N LEU A 258 -38.44 -11.38 -3.98
CA LEU A 258 -38.81 -10.66 -2.76
C LEU A 258 -40.28 -10.86 -2.40
N ALA A 259 -40.66 -10.49 -1.18
CA ALA A 259 -42.03 -10.64 -0.68
C ALA A 259 -43.08 -9.78 -1.42
N ASP A 260 -42.66 -8.82 -2.24
CA ASP A 260 -43.51 -8.01 -3.12
C ASP A 260 -43.41 -8.44 -4.59
N ASP A 261 -42.88 -9.65 -4.85
CA ASP A 261 -42.67 -10.24 -6.17
C ASP A 261 -41.70 -9.48 -7.09
N SER A 262 -40.97 -8.51 -6.55
CA SER A 262 -39.81 -7.92 -7.22
C SER A 262 -38.63 -8.90 -7.20
N LEU A 263 -37.70 -8.75 -8.14
CA LEU A 263 -36.58 -9.69 -8.33
C LEU A 263 -35.23 -9.04 -8.05
N TYR A 264 -34.33 -9.81 -7.43
CA TYR A 264 -32.90 -9.54 -7.45
C TYR A 264 -32.19 -10.52 -8.37
N LEU A 265 -31.56 -9.99 -9.42
CA LEU A 265 -30.63 -10.72 -10.27
C LEU A 265 -29.21 -10.46 -9.77
N THR A 266 -28.56 -11.51 -9.28
CA THR A 266 -27.20 -11.44 -8.71
C THR A 266 -26.23 -12.31 -9.51
N PHE A 267 -25.11 -11.74 -9.93
CA PHE A 267 -24.01 -12.45 -10.59
C PHE A 267 -22.95 -12.86 -9.56
N SER A 268 -22.26 -13.98 -9.79
CA SER A 268 -21.15 -14.41 -8.93
C SER A 268 -19.91 -13.50 -9.06
N GLU A 269 -19.85 -12.70 -10.13
CA GLU A 269 -18.79 -11.74 -10.43
C GLU A 269 -19.35 -10.46 -11.05
N SER A 270 -18.60 -9.37 -11.00
CA SER A 270 -19.03 -8.10 -11.60
C SER A 270 -18.98 -8.17 -13.11
N LEU A 271 -19.95 -7.54 -13.79
CA LEU A 271 -19.95 -7.42 -15.25
C LEU A 271 -19.02 -6.28 -15.72
N VAL A 272 -18.37 -6.45 -16.88
CA VAL A 272 -17.58 -5.40 -17.53
C VAL A 272 -18.47 -4.26 -18.05
N LYS A 273 -19.64 -4.61 -18.57
CA LYS A 273 -20.67 -3.67 -19.01
C LYS A 273 -21.93 -3.89 -18.20
N ASP A 274 -22.56 -2.78 -17.81
CA ASP A 274 -23.80 -2.83 -17.04
C ASP A 274 -24.91 -3.49 -17.85
N LEU A 275 -25.73 -4.29 -17.17
CA LEU A 275 -26.86 -4.98 -17.76
C LEU A 275 -27.93 -3.96 -18.19
N THR A 276 -28.45 -4.14 -19.40
CA THR A 276 -29.53 -3.32 -19.95
C THR A 276 -30.77 -4.16 -20.23
N THR A 277 -31.92 -3.51 -20.44
CA THR A 277 -33.17 -4.19 -20.81
C THR A 277 -33.10 -4.87 -22.18
N SER A 278 -32.08 -4.59 -23.00
CA SER A 278 -31.85 -5.26 -24.29
C SER A 278 -31.07 -6.57 -24.18
N ASP A 279 -30.56 -6.91 -23.01
CA ASP A 279 -29.70 -8.08 -22.82
C ASP A 279 -30.47 -9.35 -22.42
N PHE A 280 -31.72 -9.20 -21.97
CA PHE A 280 -32.54 -10.31 -21.50
C PHE A 280 -34.05 -10.04 -21.65
N VAL A 281 -34.84 -11.11 -21.55
CA VAL A 281 -36.31 -11.07 -21.43
C VAL A 281 -36.74 -11.72 -20.12
N ILE A 282 -37.88 -11.27 -19.61
CA ILE A 282 -38.56 -11.88 -18.45
C ILE A 282 -39.78 -12.64 -18.96
N ILE A 283 -39.88 -13.91 -18.58
CA ILE A 283 -41.00 -14.80 -18.91
C ILE A 283 -41.67 -15.18 -17.60
N ILE A 284 -42.97 -14.91 -17.46
CA ILE A 284 -43.77 -15.29 -16.29
C ILE A 284 -44.76 -16.37 -16.73
N GLY A 285 -44.64 -17.57 -16.17
CA GLY A 285 -45.33 -18.77 -16.65
C GLY A 285 -44.93 -19.09 -18.09
N ASN A 286 -45.83 -18.81 -19.04
CA ASN A 286 -45.61 -19.02 -20.48
C ASN A 286 -45.72 -17.71 -21.29
N ARG A 287 -45.67 -16.54 -20.65
CA ARG A 287 -45.83 -15.24 -21.32
C ARG A 287 -44.60 -14.38 -21.13
N VAL A 288 -44.20 -13.70 -22.21
CA VAL A 288 -43.16 -12.67 -22.19
C VAL A 288 -43.76 -11.40 -21.59
N GLU A 289 -43.16 -10.89 -20.53
CA GLU A 289 -43.62 -9.67 -19.85
C GLU A 289 -42.95 -8.43 -20.48
N PRO A 290 -43.72 -7.52 -21.12
CA PRO A 290 -43.14 -6.37 -21.82
C PRO A 290 -42.77 -5.20 -20.90
N SER A 291 -43.27 -5.15 -19.66
CA SER A 291 -43.10 -3.99 -18.78
C SER A 291 -42.43 -4.32 -17.44
N PHE A 292 -41.16 -3.93 -17.32
CA PHE A 292 -40.41 -3.99 -16.06
C PHE A 292 -39.46 -2.81 -15.93
N LYS A 293 -39.09 -2.47 -14.70
CA LYS A 293 -38.03 -1.49 -14.41
C LYS A 293 -36.79 -2.20 -13.93
N LEU A 294 -35.64 -1.81 -14.47
CA LEU A 294 -34.32 -2.31 -14.08
C LEU A 294 -33.56 -1.20 -13.36
N GLU A 295 -33.12 -1.47 -12.14
CA GLU A 295 -32.28 -0.57 -11.35
C GLU A 295 -30.99 -1.28 -10.94
N LYS A 296 -29.85 -0.65 -11.22
CA LYS A 296 -28.55 -1.18 -10.80
C LYS A 296 -28.32 -0.83 -9.33
N ILE A 297 -28.03 -1.84 -8.52
CA ILE A 297 -27.62 -1.65 -7.12
C ILE A 297 -26.09 -1.67 -7.02
N SER A 298 -25.45 -2.61 -7.71
CA SER A 298 -24.00 -2.75 -7.73
C SER A 298 -23.53 -3.44 -9.03
N GLY A 299 -22.21 -3.62 -9.20
CA GLY A 299 -21.67 -4.34 -10.36
C GLY A 299 -22.09 -5.81 -10.47
N ILE A 300 -22.60 -6.40 -9.38
CA ILE A 300 -23.06 -7.79 -9.30
C ILE A 300 -24.56 -7.93 -9.09
N CYS A 301 -25.30 -6.85 -8.79
CA CYS A 301 -26.69 -6.95 -8.33
C CYS A 301 -27.59 -5.92 -9.00
N TYR A 302 -28.70 -6.41 -9.54
CA TYR A 302 -29.72 -5.64 -10.21
C TYR A 302 -31.09 -5.91 -9.60
N TYR A 303 -31.83 -4.84 -9.35
CA TYR A 303 -33.22 -4.87 -8.92
C TYR A 303 -34.14 -4.78 -10.12
N ILE A 304 -35.14 -5.65 -10.17
CA ILE A 304 -36.13 -5.72 -11.23
C ILE A 304 -37.51 -5.59 -10.59
N SER A 305 -38.19 -4.48 -10.88
CA SER A 305 -39.57 -4.26 -10.45
C SER A 305 -40.50 -4.69 -11.59
N LEU A 306 -41.31 -5.71 -11.31
CA LEU A 306 -42.33 -6.23 -12.22
C LEU A 306 -43.60 -5.37 -12.12
N VAL A 307 -44.23 -5.06 -13.26
CA VAL A 307 -45.53 -4.40 -13.28
C VAL A 307 -46.60 -5.45 -13.57
N ILE A 308 -47.11 -6.08 -12.52
CA ILE A 308 -48.09 -7.16 -12.63
C ILE A 308 -49.50 -6.56 -12.70
N THR A 309 -50.21 -6.78 -13.81
CA THR A 309 -51.58 -6.26 -14.03
C THR A 309 -52.68 -7.28 -13.78
N GLU A 310 -52.36 -8.56 -13.57
CA GLU A 310 -53.31 -9.67 -13.42
C GLU A 310 -52.99 -10.54 -12.19
N GLU A 311 -53.94 -11.36 -11.75
CA GLU A 311 -53.79 -12.25 -10.59
C GLU A 311 -52.81 -13.40 -10.91
N ILE A 312 -51.78 -13.58 -10.09
CA ILE A 312 -50.76 -14.64 -10.26
C ILE A 312 -51.04 -15.78 -9.29
N SER A 313 -51.23 -16.99 -9.81
CA SER A 313 -51.37 -18.21 -9.00
C SER A 313 -50.07 -18.55 -8.28
N GLN A 314 -50.19 -19.13 -7.08
CA GLN A 314 -49.05 -19.60 -6.28
C GLN A 314 -48.15 -20.54 -7.10
N ASP A 315 -46.83 -20.42 -6.95
CA ASP A 315 -45.78 -21.20 -7.64
C ASP A 315 -45.61 -20.92 -9.15
N THR A 316 -46.08 -19.77 -9.65
CA THR A 316 -45.80 -19.36 -11.04
C THR A 316 -44.29 -19.10 -11.21
N LEU A 317 -43.66 -19.79 -12.17
CA LEU A 317 -42.25 -19.61 -12.48
C LEU A 317 -42.00 -18.29 -13.22
N VAL A 318 -41.04 -17.51 -12.73
CA VAL A 318 -40.43 -16.40 -13.45
C VAL A 318 -39.07 -16.85 -13.97
N THR A 319 -38.83 -16.68 -15.27
CA THR A 319 -37.61 -17.06 -15.97
C THR A 319 -37.00 -15.83 -16.63
N ILE A 320 -35.71 -15.61 -16.41
CA ILE A 320 -34.90 -14.64 -17.14
C ILE A 320 -34.11 -15.39 -18.20
N GLN A 321 -34.25 -15.01 -19.46
CA GLN A 321 -33.50 -15.57 -20.59
C GLN A 321 -32.60 -14.50 -21.21
N PHE A 322 -31.30 -14.79 -21.32
CA PHE A 322 -30.30 -13.85 -21.84
C PHE A 322 -30.11 -14.03 -23.35
N PHE A 323 -30.12 -12.93 -24.13
CA PHE A 323 -29.98 -12.98 -25.59
C PHE A 323 -28.55 -12.69 -26.09
N ASN A 324 -27.75 -11.97 -25.32
CA ASN A 324 -26.42 -11.50 -25.71
C ASN A 324 -25.30 -12.10 -24.85
N LEU A 325 -25.29 -13.41 -24.63
CA LEU A 325 -24.27 -14.09 -23.81
C LEU A 325 -22.80 -13.72 -24.15
N PRO A 326 -22.40 -13.54 -25.43
CA PRO A 326 -21.04 -13.10 -25.75
C PRO A 326 -20.70 -11.68 -25.29
N LYS A 327 -21.69 -10.85 -24.96
CA LYS A 327 -21.52 -9.48 -24.43
C LYS A 327 -21.57 -9.43 -22.91
N LEU A 328 -22.11 -10.47 -22.26
CA LEU A 328 -22.17 -10.60 -20.81
C LEU A 328 -20.88 -11.22 -20.30
N ILE A 329 -19.87 -10.36 -20.17
CA ILE A 329 -18.51 -10.74 -19.78
C ILE A 329 -18.26 -10.22 -18.36
N SER A 330 -17.71 -11.07 -17.49
CA SER A 330 -17.30 -10.64 -16.15
C SER A 330 -15.97 -9.89 -16.18
N VAL A 331 -15.66 -9.13 -15.13
CA VAL A 331 -14.38 -8.40 -14.98
C VAL A 331 -13.15 -9.32 -15.06
N SER A 332 -13.33 -10.62 -14.83
CA SER A 332 -12.28 -11.64 -14.98
C SER A 332 -12.21 -12.25 -16.38
N ASN A 333 -12.88 -11.64 -17.37
CA ASN A 333 -13.02 -12.15 -18.74
C ASN A 333 -13.81 -13.48 -18.84
N GLY A 334 -14.62 -13.80 -17.83
CA GLY A 334 -15.42 -15.01 -17.77
C GLY A 334 -16.71 -14.94 -18.59
N ILE A 335 -17.23 -16.11 -18.97
CA ILE A 335 -18.50 -16.28 -19.70
C ILE A 335 -19.59 -16.79 -18.74
N LEU A 336 -20.84 -16.34 -18.93
CA LEU A 336 -21.97 -16.78 -18.12
C LEU A 336 -22.31 -18.25 -18.40
N ASN A 337 -22.37 -19.08 -17.36
CA ASN A 337 -22.60 -20.53 -17.47
C ASN A 337 -24.01 -20.93 -17.90
N SER A 338 -25.02 -20.07 -17.69
CA SER A 338 -26.42 -20.39 -17.97
C SER A 338 -27.07 -19.33 -18.85
N SER A 339 -27.77 -19.77 -19.90
CA SER A 339 -28.56 -18.91 -20.78
C SER A 339 -29.89 -18.48 -20.17
N GLU A 340 -30.35 -19.19 -19.14
CA GLU A 340 -31.62 -18.96 -18.46
C GLU A 340 -31.52 -19.24 -16.96
N ILE A 341 -32.31 -18.52 -16.17
CA ILE A 341 -32.41 -18.68 -14.71
C ILE A 341 -33.87 -18.49 -14.30
N SER A 342 -34.38 -19.37 -13.44
CA SER A 342 -35.77 -19.32 -12.98
C SER A 342 -35.90 -19.29 -11.47
N ALA A 343 -37.00 -18.71 -10.98
CA ALA A 343 -37.43 -18.74 -9.59
C ALA A 343 -38.96 -18.75 -9.50
N SER A 344 -39.54 -19.11 -8.35
CA SER A 344 -40.99 -19.11 -8.15
C SER A 344 -41.46 -17.79 -7.53
N LEU A 345 -42.50 -17.18 -8.12
CA LEU A 345 -43.17 -15.99 -7.57
C LEU A 345 -44.05 -16.34 -6.35
N ASN A 346 -44.28 -15.38 -5.47
CA ASN A 346 -45.24 -15.52 -4.37
C ASN A 346 -46.66 -15.26 -4.89
N SER A 347 -47.67 -15.61 -4.08
CA SER A 347 -49.07 -15.33 -4.43
C SER A 347 -49.37 -13.83 -4.33
N TYR A 348 -49.91 -13.26 -5.42
CA TYR A 348 -50.20 -11.83 -5.55
C TYR A 348 -51.70 -11.60 -5.79
N ASP A 349 -52.39 -11.00 -4.80
CA ASP A 349 -53.78 -10.52 -4.90
C ASP A 349 -53.82 -8.99 -4.78
N PRO A 350 -54.15 -8.25 -5.86
CA PRO A 350 -54.21 -6.79 -5.84
C PRO A 350 -55.32 -6.20 -4.92
N ALA A 351 -56.32 -6.98 -4.50
CA ALA A 351 -57.39 -6.53 -3.59
C ALA A 351 -56.98 -6.49 -2.10
N SER A 352 -55.92 -7.23 -1.73
CA SER A 352 -55.44 -7.39 -0.35
C SER A 352 -54.67 -6.19 0.23
N TYR A 353 -54.23 -5.26 -0.63
CA TYR A 353 -53.32 -4.16 -0.25
C TYR A 353 -53.94 -3.11 0.70
N SER A 354 -55.27 -3.05 0.83
CA SER A 354 -55.95 -2.12 1.74
C SER A 354 -56.10 -2.63 3.19
N THR A 355 -55.91 -3.93 3.41
CA THR A 355 -56.20 -4.60 4.70
C THR A 355 -54.95 -4.80 5.57
N VAL A 356 -53.75 -4.75 4.97
CA VAL A 356 -52.47 -4.90 5.68
C VAL A 356 -52.19 -3.74 6.65
N THR A 357 -52.86 -2.60 6.50
CA THR A 357 -52.74 -1.46 7.42
C THR A 357 -53.38 -1.66 8.80
N LYS A 358 -54.20 -2.70 9.02
CA LYS A 358 -54.81 -2.97 10.34
C LYS A 358 -54.23 -4.18 11.09
N SER A 359 -53.51 -5.08 10.42
CA SER A 359 -52.86 -6.24 11.07
C SER A 359 -51.41 -5.97 11.50
N VAL A 360 -50.82 -4.87 11.03
CA VAL A 360 -49.47 -4.43 11.42
C VAL A 360 -49.47 -3.68 12.76
N SER A 361 -50.59 -3.11 13.23
CA SER A 361 -50.65 -2.45 14.54
C SER A 361 -50.76 -3.42 15.72
N SER A 362 -51.31 -4.63 15.53
CA SER A 362 -51.48 -5.62 16.60
C SER A 362 -50.38 -6.68 16.66
N LYS A 363 -49.76 -7.05 15.52
CA LYS A 363 -48.61 -7.98 15.49
C LYS A 363 -47.24 -7.31 15.72
N SER A 364 -47.18 -5.97 15.62
CA SER A 364 -46.00 -5.16 15.95
C SER A 364 -45.70 -5.11 17.45
N GLN A 365 -46.73 -5.18 18.30
CA GLN A 365 -46.54 -5.14 19.75
C GLN A 365 -45.73 -6.36 20.26
N THR A 366 -45.83 -7.51 19.60
CA THR A 366 -45.03 -8.71 19.89
C THR A 366 -43.60 -8.63 19.33
N ALA A 367 -43.39 -7.94 18.20
CA ALA A 367 -42.05 -7.72 17.62
C ALA A 367 -41.22 -6.66 18.39
N SER A 368 -41.90 -5.67 18.99
CA SER A 368 -41.26 -4.71 19.89
C SER A 368 -40.75 -5.37 21.18
N GLN A 369 -41.44 -6.40 21.68
CA GLN A 369 -40.96 -7.22 22.81
C GLN A 369 -39.85 -8.22 22.40
N SER A 370 -39.85 -8.74 21.17
CA SER A 370 -38.79 -9.65 20.69
C SER A 370 -37.48 -8.94 20.37
N THR A 371 -37.51 -7.66 20.01
CA THR A 371 -36.29 -6.87 19.79
C THR A 371 -35.56 -6.61 21.11
N VAL A 372 -36.30 -6.41 22.21
CA VAL A 372 -35.74 -6.26 23.57
C VAL A 372 -35.09 -7.56 24.07
N SER A 373 -35.72 -8.72 23.81
CA SER A 373 -35.16 -10.01 24.23
C SER A 373 -33.97 -10.42 23.38
N VAL A 374 -33.96 -10.18 22.06
CA VAL A 374 -32.83 -10.49 21.17
C VAL A 374 -31.62 -9.58 21.44
N VAL A 375 -31.81 -8.29 21.69
CA VAL A 375 -30.70 -7.35 21.98
C VAL A 375 -30.10 -7.59 23.38
N ALA A 376 -30.95 -7.87 24.38
CA ALA A 376 -30.48 -8.27 25.70
C ALA A 376 -29.78 -9.64 25.68
N SER A 377 -30.27 -10.61 24.89
CA SER A 377 -29.68 -11.95 24.81
C SER A 377 -28.39 -12.01 23.97
N MET A 378 -28.27 -11.23 22.88
CA MET A 378 -27.01 -11.14 22.12
C MET A 378 -25.87 -10.47 22.90
N SER A 379 -26.19 -9.66 23.91
CA SER A 379 -25.20 -9.04 24.81
C SER A 379 -24.83 -9.93 26.01
N ILE A 380 -25.63 -10.96 26.29
CA ILE A 380 -25.24 -12.03 27.23
C ILE A 380 -24.27 -13.01 26.53
N ILE A 381 -24.38 -13.14 25.20
CA ILE A 381 -23.50 -13.99 24.38
C ILE A 381 -22.17 -13.26 24.04
N ASN A 382 -22.15 -11.93 23.98
CA ASN A 382 -20.94 -11.14 23.70
C ASN A 382 -20.61 -10.19 24.86
N SER A 383 -19.51 -10.44 25.57
CA SER A 383 -19.20 -9.91 26.92
C SER A 383 -18.85 -8.41 27.01
N SER A 384 -19.20 -7.58 26.02
CA SER A 384 -18.88 -6.15 26.02
C SER A 384 -20.14 -5.28 26.05
N PRO A 385 -20.45 -4.59 27.16
CA PRO A 385 -21.52 -3.60 27.22
C PRO A 385 -21.43 -2.53 26.10
N SER A 386 -20.22 -2.24 25.60
CA SER A 386 -19.96 -1.25 24.54
C SER A 386 -20.66 -1.52 23.21
N SER A 387 -20.85 -2.78 22.80
CA SER A 387 -21.52 -3.12 21.54
C SER A 387 -23.03 -2.85 21.60
N LEU A 388 -23.65 -3.13 22.77
CA LEU A 388 -25.05 -2.79 23.03
C LEU A 388 -25.28 -1.27 22.97
N TRP A 389 -24.35 -0.47 23.51
CA TRP A 389 -24.44 0.98 23.44
C TRP A 389 -24.32 1.53 22.02
N SER A 390 -23.42 0.98 21.20
CA SER A 390 -23.27 1.37 19.79
C SER A 390 -24.54 1.08 18.96
N LEU A 391 -25.14 -0.09 19.19
CA LEU A 391 -26.39 -0.47 18.53
C LEU A 391 -27.55 0.43 18.95
N MET A 392 -27.69 0.74 20.24
CA MET A 392 -28.73 1.64 20.75
C MET A 392 -28.63 3.04 20.12
N ASN A 393 -27.42 3.61 20.08
CA ASN A 393 -27.18 4.91 19.45
C ASN A 393 -27.51 4.90 17.95
N THR A 394 -27.22 3.79 17.26
CA THR A 394 -27.56 3.63 15.84
C THR A 394 -29.07 3.59 15.63
N LEU A 395 -29.81 2.84 16.45
CA LEU A 395 -31.27 2.76 16.38
C LEU A 395 -31.92 4.12 16.66
N GLN A 396 -31.41 4.88 17.64
CA GLN A 396 -31.86 6.24 17.92
C GLN A 396 -31.65 7.16 16.72
N ILE A 397 -30.46 7.17 16.09
CA ILE A 397 -30.22 7.98 14.90
C ILE A 397 -31.19 7.61 13.77
N LEU A 398 -31.40 6.31 13.54
CA LEU A 398 -32.31 5.81 12.51
C LEU A 398 -33.76 6.22 12.76
N SER A 399 -34.23 6.18 14.01
CA SER A 399 -35.61 6.57 14.33
C SER A 399 -35.80 8.08 14.16
N TYR A 400 -34.91 8.91 14.72
CA TYR A 400 -35.03 10.37 14.69
C TYR A 400 -34.87 10.97 13.28
N MET A 401 -34.35 10.21 12.30
CA MET A 401 -34.36 10.65 10.89
C MET A 401 -35.76 10.95 10.37
N THR A 402 -36.84 10.35 10.90
CA THR A 402 -38.21 10.65 10.43
C THR A 402 -38.69 12.04 10.81
N LEU A 403 -38.04 12.71 11.77
CA LEU A 403 -38.27 14.12 12.08
C LEU A 403 -37.67 15.06 11.02
N SER A 404 -36.80 14.56 10.14
CA SER A 404 -36.29 15.34 9.02
C SER A 404 -37.36 15.57 7.95
N GLY A 405 -37.21 16.65 7.17
CA GLY A 405 -38.08 16.97 6.04
C GLY A 405 -37.97 16.00 4.85
N ILE A 406 -37.31 14.85 5.01
CA ILE A 406 -37.08 13.88 3.94
C ILE A 406 -38.38 13.09 3.66
N PRO A 407 -38.80 12.98 2.37
CA PRO A 407 -40.01 12.26 1.99
C PRO A 407 -39.80 10.74 2.02
N PHE A 408 -40.03 10.13 3.19
CA PHE A 408 -40.08 8.67 3.32
C PHE A 408 -41.43 8.10 2.88
N SER A 409 -41.43 6.90 2.29
CA SER A 409 -42.66 6.13 2.07
C SER A 409 -43.35 5.83 3.41
N LYS A 410 -44.69 5.74 3.43
CA LYS A 410 -45.46 5.48 4.66
C LYS A 410 -44.98 4.23 5.42
N LYS A 411 -44.58 3.18 4.68
CA LYS A 411 -44.05 1.93 5.23
C LYS A 411 -42.69 2.14 5.91
N MET A 412 -41.77 2.85 5.27
CA MET A 412 -40.45 3.14 5.83
C MET A 412 -40.55 4.06 7.06
N ARG A 413 -41.40 5.09 7.01
CA ARG A 413 -41.63 6.01 8.13
C ARG A 413 -42.19 5.28 9.36
N SER A 414 -43.16 4.39 9.16
CA SER A 414 -43.71 3.55 10.23
C SER A 414 -42.67 2.58 10.81
N PHE A 415 -41.86 1.94 9.95
CA PHE A 415 -40.76 1.07 10.40
C PHE A 415 -39.76 1.82 11.28
N LEU A 416 -39.28 2.99 10.83
CA LEU A 416 -38.30 3.81 11.56
C LEU A 416 -38.87 4.37 12.88
N ASN A 417 -40.13 4.82 12.91
CA ASN A 417 -40.77 5.29 14.14
C ASN A 417 -40.86 4.18 15.20
N ASN A 418 -41.10 2.93 14.79
CA ASN A 418 -41.18 1.80 15.70
C ASN A 418 -39.82 1.41 16.33
N LEU A 419 -38.69 1.88 15.79
CA LEU A 419 -37.38 1.67 16.41
C LEU A 419 -37.18 2.50 17.70
N ASN A 420 -38.04 3.50 17.95
CA ASN A 420 -37.98 4.40 19.10
C ASN A 420 -38.65 3.86 20.39
N SER A 421 -39.13 2.62 20.43
CA SER A 421 -39.98 2.11 21.52
C SER A 421 -39.27 1.74 22.83
N PHE A 422 -38.14 2.39 23.17
CA PHE A 422 -37.35 2.09 24.36
C PHE A 422 -37.61 3.10 25.49
N SER A 423 -38.55 2.80 26.39
CA SER A 423 -38.64 3.50 27.70
C SER A 423 -38.58 2.47 28.83
N LEU A 424 -37.42 2.37 29.49
CA LEU A 424 -37.20 1.42 30.59
C LEU A 424 -37.85 1.85 31.91
N LEU A 425 -38.29 3.10 32.03
CA LEU A 425 -38.84 3.67 33.27
C LEU A 425 -40.05 4.56 32.98
N PRO A 426 -41.05 4.57 33.89
CA PRO A 426 -42.21 5.43 33.76
C PRO A 426 -41.81 6.90 33.87
N ASN A 427 -42.47 7.74 33.09
CA ASN A 427 -42.38 9.18 33.25
C ASN A 427 -43.26 9.60 34.44
N VAL A 428 -42.68 10.19 35.49
CA VAL A 428 -43.45 10.64 36.67
C VAL A 428 -44.06 12.04 36.51
N PHE A 429 -43.61 12.83 35.54
CA PHE A 429 -44.04 14.21 35.37
C PHE A 429 -45.51 14.41 34.95
N PRO A 430 -46.16 13.47 34.22
CA PRO A 430 -47.60 13.53 33.97
C PRO A 430 -48.47 13.54 35.23
N TYR A 431 -47.95 13.09 36.39
CA TYR A 431 -48.68 13.20 37.67
C TYR A 431 -48.65 14.61 38.26
N PHE A 432 -47.71 15.46 37.84
CA PHE A 432 -47.49 16.80 38.39
C PHE A 432 -47.75 17.92 37.37
N ILE A 433 -47.74 17.60 36.08
CA ILE A 433 -47.88 18.55 34.98
C ILE A 433 -49.08 18.15 34.13
N ASP A 434 -50.04 19.07 34.02
CA ASP A 434 -51.21 18.89 33.16
C ASP A 434 -50.80 18.98 31.68
N LYS A 435 -50.98 17.86 30.96
CA LYS A 435 -50.70 17.73 29.52
C LYS A 435 -51.49 18.73 28.68
N ASN A 436 -52.68 19.16 29.11
CA ASN A 436 -53.52 20.10 28.37
C ASN A 436 -52.95 21.52 28.32
N LYS A 437 -51.91 21.82 29.10
CA LYS A 437 -51.20 23.10 29.05
C LYS A 437 -50.20 23.19 27.89
N GLY A 438 -49.89 22.07 27.24
CA GLY A 438 -49.01 22.00 26.07
C GLY A 438 -49.74 22.25 24.76
N ASN A 439 -49.01 22.69 23.73
CA ASN A 439 -49.51 22.77 22.37
C ASN A 439 -49.29 21.45 21.63
N THR A 440 -50.09 21.24 20.58
CA THR A 440 -49.88 20.09 19.67
C THR A 440 -48.61 20.36 18.85
N PRO A 441 -47.64 19.43 18.80
CA PRO A 441 -46.43 19.61 18.00
C PRO A 441 -46.76 19.53 16.49
N TYR A 442 -45.80 19.93 15.65
CA TYR A 442 -45.92 19.79 14.19
C TYR A 442 -46.11 18.32 13.76
N SER A 443 -46.69 18.10 12.58
CA SER A 443 -47.22 16.79 12.17
C SER A 443 -46.19 15.66 12.24
N GLN A 444 -44.95 15.89 11.79
CA GLN A 444 -43.90 14.88 11.84
C GLN A 444 -43.50 14.51 13.27
N ALA A 445 -43.46 15.48 14.21
CA ALA A 445 -43.19 15.20 15.62
C ALA A 445 -44.35 14.45 16.29
N LYS A 446 -45.60 14.79 15.95
CA LYS A 446 -46.79 14.06 16.42
C LYS A 446 -46.80 12.61 15.94
N GLU A 447 -46.49 12.37 14.66
CA GLU A 447 -46.39 11.03 14.07
C GLU A 447 -45.23 10.21 14.65
N PHE A 448 -44.15 10.87 15.07
CA PHE A 448 -43.02 10.23 15.74
C PHE A 448 -43.33 9.76 17.17
N GLY A 449 -44.34 10.36 17.82
CA GLY A 449 -44.77 10.00 19.17
C GLY A 449 -44.67 11.13 20.21
N PHE A 450 -44.44 12.38 19.79
CA PHE A 450 -44.55 13.53 20.71
C PHE A 450 -46.02 13.89 20.92
N ASP A 451 -46.42 13.84 22.17
CA ASP A 451 -47.76 14.10 22.66
C ASP A 451 -48.09 15.60 22.73
N THR A 452 -47.11 16.40 23.13
CA THR A 452 -47.19 17.87 23.29
C THR A 452 -45.84 18.51 22.97
N ASP A 453 -45.72 19.83 23.08
CA ASP A 453 -44.44 20.57 23.09
C ASP A 453 -43.74 20.59 24.47
N LEU A 454 -44.36 20.02 25.51
CA LEU A 454 -43.81 20.01 26.87
C LEU A 454 -42.75 18.92 27.02
N ILE A 455 -41.49 19.30 27.23
CA ILE A 455 -40.36 18.36 27.28
C ILE A 455 -40.51 17.32 28.40
N LEU A 456 -41.04 17.72 29.56
CA LEU A 456 -41.23 16.83 30.69
C LEU A 456 -42.38 15.82 30.48
N ILE A 457 -43.35 16.12 29.61
CA ILE A 457 -44.41 15.16 29.26
C ILE A 457 -43.87 14.09 28.30
N ASN A 458 -43.06 14.50 27.32
CA ASN A 458 -42.56 13.59 26.30
C ASN A 458 -41.32 12.80 26.72
N GLN A 459 -40.35 13.46 27.36
CA GLN A 459 -39.03 12.89 27.70
C GLN A 459 -38.75 12.90 29.20
N GLY A 460 -39.78 13.01 30.04
CA GLY A 460 -39.65 13.04 31.50
C GLY A 460 -39.13 11.74 32.13
N ASN A 461 -39.15 10.62 31.40
CA ASN A 461 -38.51 9.35 31.77
C ASN A 461 -36.99 9.52 32.01
N TYR A 462 -36.28 10.30 31.18
CA TYR A 462 -34.85 10.56 31.38
C TYR A 462 -34.60 11.41 32.63
N PHE A 463 -35.43 12.43 32.89
CA PHE A 463 -35.35 13.23 34.11
C PHE A 463 -35.69 12.40 35.36
N THR A 464 -36.65 11.48 35.26
CA THR A 464 -36.99 10.53 36.32
C THR A 464 -35.80 9.63 36.66
N LEU A 465 -35.12 9.10 35.64
CA LEU A 465 -33.91 8.29 35.81
C LEU A 465 -32.77 9.11 36.44
N LEU A 466 -32.56 10.35 35.98
CA LEU A 466 -31.54 11.24 36.54
C LEU A 466 -31.81 11.54 38.01
N LEU A 467 -33.01 11.99 38.36
CA LEU A 467 -33.41 12.29 39.74
C LEU A 467 -33.34 11.04 40.63
N GLY A 468 -33.79 9.89 40.12
CA GLY A 468 -33.69 8.60 40.82
C GLY A 468 -32.24 8.20 41.09
N SER A 469 -31.33 8.42 40.13
CA SER A 469 -29.90 8.13 40.31
C SER A 469 -29.24 9.05 41.34
N ILE A 470 -29.64 10.32 41.39
CA ILE A 470 -29.17 11.29 42.39
C ILE A 470 -29.69 10.90 43.78
N ALA A 471 -30.98 10.55 43.89
CA ALA A 471 -31.59 10.11 45.16
C ALA A 471 -31.02 8.79 45.68
N ALA A 472 -30.59 7.89 44.78
CA ALA A 472 -29.95 6.64 45.15
C ALA A 472 -28.54 6.82 45.72
N LEU A 473 -27.83 7.89 45.34
CA LEU A 473 -26.42 8.10 45.71
C LEU A 473 -26.20 8.24 47.24
N PRO A 474 -26.97 9.05 48.00
CA PRO A 474 -26.89 9.10 49.46
C PRO A 474 -27.13 7.74 50.13
N LEU A 475 -28.08 6.96 49.62
CA LEU A 475 -28.38 5.62 50.12
C LEU A 475 -27.21 4.67 49.87
N ILE A 476 -26.62 4.71 48.66
CA ILE A 476 -25.46 3.90 48.30
C ILE A 476 -24.26 4.26 49.20
N LEU A 477 -24.03 5.55 49.44
CA LEU A 477 -22.98 6.02 50.35
C LEU A 477 -23.21 5.57 51.80
N TYR A 478 -24.44 5.70 52.29
CA TYR A 478 -24.82 5.24 53.62
C TYR A 478 -24.59 3.73 53.80
N PHE A 479 -25.08 2.91 52.87
CA PHE A 479 -24.90 1.46 52.92
C PHE A 479 -23.47 1.00 52.62
N SER A 480 -22.67 1.78 51.89
CA SER A 480 -21.24 1.48 51.69
C SER A 480 -20.43 1.55 52.99
N ARG A 481 -20.88 2.36 53.96
CA ARG A 481 -20.29 2.51 55.29
C ARG A 481 -20.94 1.59 56.34
N CYS A 482 -21.85 0.71 55.94
CA CYS A 482 -22.51 -0.22 56.85
C CYS A 482 -21.52 -1.24 57.42
N SER A 483 -21.61 -1.51 58.73
CA SER A 483 -20.73 -2.45 59.44
C SER A 483 -20.85 -3.90 58.95
N ASN A 484 -21.93 -4.25 58.23
CA ASN A 484 -22.09 -5.58 57.65
C ASN A 484 -21.14 -5.75 56.44
N ARG A 485 -20.17 -6.66 56.58
CA ARG A 485 -19.09 -6.90 55.61
C ARG A 485 -19.58 -7.27 54.21
N TRP A 486 -20.73 -7.92 54.07
CA TRP A 486 -21.28 -8.29 52.75
C TRP A 486 -21.97 -7.11 52.06
N ILE A 487 -22.81 -6.38 52.81
CA ILE A 487 -23.51 -5.19 52.34
C ILE A 487 -22.51 -4.08 52.02
N GLY A 488 -21.61 -3.77 52.95
CA GLY A 488 -20.55 -2.77 52.76
C GLY A 488 -19.69 -3.07 51.54
N LYS A 489 -19.25 -4.33 51.34
CA LYS A 489 -18.49 -4.72 50.12
C LYS A 489 -19.30 -4.56 48.84
N LYS A 490 -20.59 -4.94 48.83
CA LYS A 490 -21.45 -4.86 47.64
C LYS A 490 -21.72 -3.41 47.24
N PHE A 491 -22.03 -2.54 48.21
CA PHE A 491 -22.25 -1.12 47.96
C PHE A 491 -20.96 -0.35 47.69
N THR A 492 -19.82 -0.74 48.29
CA THR A 492 -18.51 -0.19 47.94
C THR A 492 -18.11 -0.56 46.50
N LYS A 493 -18.46 -1.77 46.04
CA LYS A 493 -18.27 -2.17 44.63
C LYS A 493 -19.14 -1.32 43.71
N ARG A 494 -20.43 -1.14 44.03
CA ARG A 494 -21.35 -0.28 43.26
C ARG A 494 -20.97 1.21 43.27
N LEU A 495 -20.39 1.71 44.36
CA LEU A 495 -19.91 3.09 44.46
C LEU A 495 -18.77 3.37 43.46
N LYS A 496 -17.95 2.37 43.12
CA LYS A 496 -16.94 2.48 42.07
C LYS A 496 -17.55 2.64 40.68
N ASP A 497 -18.74 2.09 40.46
CA ASP A 497 -19.49 2.23 39.19
C ASP A 497 -20.20 3.59 39.07
N TYR A 498 -20.56 4.22 40.20
CA TYR A 498 -21.17 5.55 40.31
C TYR A 498 -20.17 6.71 40.24
N GLN A 499 -18.89 6.44 39.96
CA GLN A 499 -17.92 7.49 39.68
C GLN A 499 -18.42 8.34 38.49
N TYR A 500 -18.07 9.63 38.49
CA TYR A 500 -18.58 10.70 37.60
C TYR A 500 -18.82 10.30 36.12
N ALA A 501 -18.09 9.30 35.60
CA ALA A 501 -18.35 8.63 34.34
C ALA A 501 -19.81 8.15 34.11
N PHE A 502 -20.59 7.84 35.16
CA PHE A 502 -22.01 7.49 35.01
C PHE A 502 -22.83 8.63 34.41
N TYR A 503 -22.72 9.85 34.96
CA TYR A 503 -23.47 11.01 34.48
C TYR A 503 -23.03 11.45 33.08
N PHE A 504 -21.75 11.24 32.73
CA PHE A 504 -21.27 11.43 31.35
C PHE A 504 -21.92 10.47 30.37
N ARG A 505 -21.93 9.19 30.72
CA ARG A 505 -22.59 8.18 29.88
C ARG A 505 -24.08 8.44 29.78
N PHE A 506 -24.72 8.84 30.86
CA PHE A 506 -26.12 9.23 30.87
C PHE A 506 -26.38 10.39 29.90
N LEU A 507 -25.58 11.46 29.97
CA LEU A 507 -25.74 12.63 29.10
C LEU A 507 -25.51 12.30 27.62
N ILE A 508 -24.50 11.48 27.31
CA ILE A 508 -24.26 11.00 25.93
C ILE A 508 -25.45 10.16 25.45
N GLN A 509 -25.99 9.30 26.30
CA GLN A 509 -27.07 8.38 25.96
C GLN A 509 -28.39 9.08 25.65
N CYS A 510 -28.71 10.16 26.38
CA CYS A 510 -29.94 10.92 26.19
C CYS A 510 -29.74 12.18 25.35
N TYR A 511 -28.57 12.36 24.74
CA TYR A 511 -28.19 13.57 24.02
C TYR A 511 -29.15 13.88 22.88
N LEU A 512 -29.45 12.87 22.06
CA LEU A 512 -30.28 13.03 20.87
C LEU A 512 -31.74 13.27 21.23
N GLU A 513 -32.27 12.53 22.22
CA GLU A 513 -33.68 12.61 22.64
C GLU A 513 -33.98 13.92 23.36
N LEU A 514 -33.13 14.33 24.29
CA LEU A 514 -33.27 15.62 24.96
C LEU A 514 -33.02 16.78 23.98
N GLY A 515 -32.08 16.63 23.05
CA GLY A 515 -31.82 17.64 22.02
C GLY A 515 -33.02 17.84 21.08
N ALA A 516 -33.56 16.74 20.53
CA ALA A 516 -34.73 16.80 19.66
C ALA A 516 -35.96 17.35 20.40
N ALA A 517 -36.20 16.92 21.64
CA ALA A 517 -37.32 17.42 22.44
C ALA A 517 -37.16 18.88 22.85
N ALA A 518 -35.93 19.32 23.15
CA ALA A 518 -35.65 20.74 23.42
C ALA A 518 -35.87 21.59 22.16
N CYS A 519 -35.44 21.13 20.99
CA CYS A 519 -35.72 21.81 19.71
C CYS A 519 -37.23 21.94 19.46
N ILE A 520 -37.99 20.84 19.61
CA ILE A 520 -39.45 20.84 19.47
C ILE A 520 -40.07 21.83 20.47
N GLY A 521 -39.66 21.80 21.74
CA GLY A 521 -40.17 22.71 22.77
C GLY A 521 -39.78 24.18 22.56
N LEU A 522 -38.74 24.46 21.78
CA LEU A 522 -38.34 25.82 21.38
C LEU A 522 -39.02 26.30 20.10
N THR A 523 -39.61 25.42 19.29
CA THR A 523 -40.31 25.82 18.05
C THR A 523 -41.57 26.63 18.29
N ILE A 524 -42.17 26.50 19.48
CA ILE A 524 -43.41 27.20 19.85
C ILE A 524 -43.11 28.17 20.98
N LEU A 525 -42.83 29.43 20.63
CA LEU A 525 -42.55 30.49 21.59
C LEU A 525 -43.86 31.09 22.13
N GLU A 526 -44.37 30.53 23.23
CA GLU A 526 -45.61 31.03 23.85
C GLU A 526 -45.50 31.10 25.38
N LEU A 527 -45.31 32.32 25.93
CA LEU A 527 -45.02 32.57 27.35
C LEU A 527 -46.29 32.83 28.18
N SER A 528 -47.42 32.21 27.83
CA SER A 528 -48.74 32.54 28.37
C SER A 528 -49.01 32.03 29.80
N ASN A 529 -48.31 30.98 30.25
CA ASN A 529 -48.53 30.34 31.56
C ASN A 529 -47.21 29.95 32.23
N ILE A 530 -47.20 29.87 33.57
CA ILE A 530 -46.02 29.49 34.37
C ILE A 530 -45.39 28.17 33.89
N THR A 531 -46.22 27.16 33.57
CA THR A 531 -45.75 25.87 33.02
C THR A 531 -44.99 26.05 31.71
N ARG A 532 -45.39 26.99 30.86
CA ARG A 532 -44.76 27.25 29.56
C ARG A 532 -43.48 28.07 29.69
N ILE A 533 -43.47 29.05 30.60
CA ILE A 533 -42.25 29.78 30.95
C ILE A 533 -41.19 28.80 31.49
N ALA A 534 -41.60 27.89 32.37
CA ALA A 534 -40.71 26.84 32.89
C ALA A 534 -40.25 25.87 31.80
N ASN A 535 -41.13 25.45 30.88
CA ASN A 535 -40.77 24.59 29.74
C ASN A 535 -39.74 25.28 28.84
N PHE A 536 -39.98 26.55 28.47
CA PHE A 536 -39.07 27.32 27.64
C PHE A 536 -37.69 27.49 28.28
N ALA A 537 -37.64 27.86 29.57
CA ALA A 537 -36.38 27.97 30.31
C ALA A 537 -35.63 26.63 30.39
N LEU A 538 -36.36 25.53 30.61
CA LEU A 538 -35.78 24.19 30.65
C LEU A 538 -35.24 23.77 29.27
N CYS A 539 -36.01 23.95 28.19
CA CYS A 539 -35.56 23.64 26.84
C CYS A 539 -34.35 24.49 26.43
N LEU A 540 -34.34 25.79 26.74
CA LEU A 540 -33.22 26.68 26.43
C LEU A 540 -31.96 26.29 27.21
N SER A 541 -32.08 26.02 28.52
CA SER A 541 -30.93 25.58 29.33
C SER A 541 -30.36 24.24 28.85
N LEU A 542 -31.20 23.29 28.47
CA LEU A 542 -30.77 22.01 27.90
C LEU A 542 -30.13 22.18 26.53
N PHE A 543 -30.70 23.02 25.67
CA PHE A 543 -30.13 23.30 24.35
C PHE A 543 -28.73 23.91 24.47
N ILE A 544 -28.54 24.89 25.36
CA ILE A 544 -27.23 25.48 25.66
C ILE A 544 -26.29 24.41 26.22
N LEU A 545 -26.74 23.61 27.19
CA LEU A 545 -25.92 22.56 27.80
C LEU A 545 -25.44 21.55 26.73
N LEU A 546 -26.33 21.10 25.85
CA LEU A 546 -26.03 20.13 24.79
C LEU A 546 -25.07 20.69 23.74
N ILE A 547 -25.14 21.99 23.41
CA ILE A 547 -24.18 22.63 22.49
C ILE A 547 -22.81 22.83 23.14
N VAL A 548 -22.77 23.27 24.40
CA VAL A 548 -21.52 23.59 25.10
C VAL A 548 -20.74 22.32 25.46
N THR A 549 -21.43 21.23 25.79
CA THR A 549 -20.80 20.00 26.30
C THR A 549 -19.79 19.37 25.32
N PRO A 550 -20.09 19.14 24.03
CA PRO A 550 -19.11 18.61 23.06
C PRO A 550 -17.87 19.49 22.92
N GLY A 551 -18.04 20.81 22.86
CA GLY A 551 -16.94 21.77 22.75
C GLY A 551 -16.07 21.80 24.01
N ALA A 552 -16.68 21.83 25.18
CA ALA A 552 -15.97 21.74 26.47
C ALA A 552 -15.20 20.42 26.59
N TYR A 553 -15.80 19.30 26.16
CA TYR A 553 -15.17 17.99 26.14
C TYR A 553 -13.97 17.92 25.18
N PHE A 554 -14.13 18.45 23.97
CA PHE A 554 -13.05 18.50 22.98
C PHE A 554 -11.88 19.34 23.50
N MET A 555 -12.16 20.54 24.02
CA MET A 555 -11.14 21.43 24.59
C MET A 555 -10.42 20.80 25.77
N PHE A 556 -11.15 20.14 26.66
CA PHE A 556 -10.56 19.42 27.78
C PHE A 556 -9.68 18.25 27.32
N SER A 557 -10.18 17.43 26.40
CA SER A 557 -9.49 16.26 25.87
C SER A 557 -8.21 16.65 25.13
N TYR A 558 -8.26 17.76 24.38
CA TYR A 558 -7.12 18.32 23.69
C TYR A 558 -6.06 18.82 24.68
N LYS A 559 -6.46 19.64 25.67
CA LYS A 559 -5.53 20.17 26.69
C LYS A 559 -4.85 19.09 27.54
N ASN A 560 -5.49 17.93 27.71
CA ASN A 560 -4.99 16.87 28.58
C ASN A 560 -4.62 15.58 27.85
N LYS A 561 -4.41 15.64 26.52
CA LYS A 561 -4.15 14.47 25.66
C LYS A 561 -3.05 13.55 26.20
N ALA A 562 -1.93 14.10 26.66
CA ALA A 562 -0.80 13.32 27.19
C ALA A 562 -1.17 12.51 28.45
N ARG A 563 -1.95 13.09 29.38
CA ARG A 563 -2.40 12.44 30.61
C ARG A 563 -3.48 11.39 30.38
N ILE A 564 -4.36 11.64 29.41
CA ILE A 564 -5.40 10.69 28.98
C ILE A 564 -4.76 9.43 28.37
N ILE A 565 -3.75 9.60 27.51
CA ILE A 565 -3.02 8.49 26.88
C ILE A 565 -2.22 7.68 27.92
N ALA A 566 -1.64 8.34 28.92
CA ALA A 566 -0.90 7.69 30.01
C ALA A 566 -1.77 6.88 31.00
N ARG A 567 -3.12 6.88 30.85
CA ARG A 567 -4.08 6.16 31.71
C ARG A 567 -3.87 6.41 33.22
N GLU A 568 -3.51 7.63 33.61
CA GLU A 568 -3.35 7.99 35.02
C GLU A 568 -4.70 7.90 35.76
N LYS A 569 -4.84 6.94 36.67
CA LYS A 569 -6.08 6.71 37.44
C LYS A 569 -6.52 7.93 38.26
N ALA A 570 -5.58 8.76 38.72
CA ALA A 570 -5.86 10.00 39.45
C ALA A 570 -6.42 11.12 38.55
N PHE A 571 -6.07 11.13 37.27
CA PHE A 571 -6.53 12.12 36.30
C PHE A 571 -8.01 11.91 35.93
N PHE A 572 -8.45 10.66 35.74
CA PHE A 572 -9.87 10.35 35.51
C PHE A 572 -10.77 10.60 36.73
N ALA A 573 -10.22 10.49 37.96
CA ALA A 573 -10.93 10.84 39.18
C ALA A 573 -11.09 12.36 39.39
N SER A 574 -10.18 13.16 38.83
CA SER A 574 -10.19 14.64 38.93
C SER A 574 -10.90 15.35 37.77
N PHE A 575 -11.22 14.63 36.69
CA PHE A 575 -11.94 15.14 35.51
C PHE A 575 -13.27 15.87 35.84
N PHE A 576 -13.87 15.65 37.02
CA PHE A 576 -15.12 16.32 37.41
C PHE A 576 -15.10 17.15 38.71
N LEU A 577 -13.95 17.39 39.33
CA LEU A 577 -13.83 18.31 40.48
C LEU A 577 -13.70 19.79 40.06
N TRP A 578 -14.35 20.21 38.98
CA TRP A 578 -14.30 21.62 38.54
C TRP A 578 -15.61 22.41 38.71
N VAL A 579 -16.64 21.86 39.38
CA VAL A 579 -17.87 22.61 39.71
C VAL A 579 -18.21 22.64 41.20
N SER A 580 -17.37 22.11 42.09
CA SER A 580 -17.57 22.27 43.54
C SER A 580 -16.27 22.35 44.36
N SER A 581 -15.38 23.28 44.01
CA SER A 581 -14.38 23.77 44.96
C SER A 581 -14.15 25.28 44.80
N ARG A 582 -15.11 26.05 45.31
CA ARG A 582 -14.81 26.81 46.51
C ARG A 582 -15.36 26.05 47.70
#